data_AF-A0A3R7TEK0-F1
#
_entry.id   AF-A0A3R7TEK0-F1
#
_cell.length_a   1.000
_cell.length_b   1.000
_cell.length_c   1.000
_cell.angle_alpha   90.00
_cell.angle_beta   90.00
_cell.angle_gamma   90.00
#
_symmetry.space_group_name_H-M   'P 1'
#
loop_
_entity.id
_entity.type
_entity.pdbx_description
1 polymer ?
#
loop_
_entity_poly.entity_id
_entity_poly.type
_entity_poly.pdbx_seq_one_letter_code
_entity_poly.pdbx_strand_id
1 'polypeptide(L)'
;MPGWWHNRGQKVTDIQWEQRAIALAGLVQAIHLAINGAHTGMMSQDSLEQSVRSVFVQSPDSILEVYGGTRGIRLGMNVLSEMLSGNRQNEHADLLRYCLAVMALERLLRRKPGVLTELGQGIDQIGARYADIDDECLAALANLYQQTISHLEPRIRISGRRNHLENGAVIHRIRALLMAAIRAAVLWHQVGGRRWQLLLSRGAMQRALGHLS
;
A
#
# COMPACT_ATOMS: atom_id res chain seq x y z
N MET A 1 38.44 0.65 21.53
CA MET A 1 37.16 0.95 22.22
C MET A 1 36.22 -0.24 22.05
N PRO A 2 35.49 -0.70 23.09
CA PRO A 2 34.81 -1.99 23.03
C PRO A 2 33.51 -1.93 22.21
N GLY A 3 33.26 -2.93 21.36
CA GLY A 3 32.24 -2.93 20.30
C GLY A 3 30.77 -3.09 20.73
N TRP A 4 30.45 -3.14 22.02
CA TRP A 4 29.09 -3.45 22.51
C TRP A 4 28.13 -2.25 22.58
N TRP A 5 28.63 -1.02 22.43
CA TRP A 5 27.80 0.20 22.44
C TRP A 5 27.14 0.50 21.08
N HIS A 6 27.78 0.12 19.97
CA HIS A 6 27.27 0.40 18.61
C HIS A 6 26.11 -0.52 18.20
N ASN A 7 26.05 -1.73 18.76
CA ASN A 7 25.15 -2.79 18.24
C ASN A 7 23.67 -2.58 18.62
N ARG A 8 23.37 -1.95 19.76
CA ARG A 8 21.98 -1.70 20.19
C ARG A 8 21.30 -0.59 19.38
N GLY A 9 22.01 0.50 19.12
CA GLY A 9 21.48 1.58 18.27
C GLY A 9 21.25 1.12 16.83
N GLN A 10 22.19 0.35 16.28
CA GLN A 10 22.09 -0.21 14.94
C GLN A 10 20.90 -1.15 14.77
N LYS A 11 20.70 -2.11 15.70
CA LYS A 11 19.55 -3.01 15.69
C LYS A 11 18.20 -2.29 15.74
N VAL A 12 18.07 -1.26 16.57
CA VAL A 12 16.84 -0.45 16.64
C VAL A 12 16.59 0.28 15.33
N THR A 13 17.63 0.84 14.71
CA THR A 13 17.48 1.49 13.40
C THR A 13 17.14 0.52 12.28
N ASP A 14 17.69 -0.70 12.29
CA ASP A 14 17.42 -1.72 11.27
C ASP A 14 15.97 -2.20 11.35
N ILE A 15 15.45 -2.47 12.57
CA ILE A 15 14.04 -2.81 12.79
C ILE A 15 13.10 -1.70 12.28
N GLN A 16 13.45 -0.43 12.52
CA GLN A 16 12.66 0.70 12.03
C GLN A 16 12.65 0.76 10.49
N TRP A 17 13.78 0.48 9.83
CA TRP A 17 13.85 0.45 8.38
C TRP A 17 13.13 -0.74 7.77
N GLU A 18 13.16 -1.90 8.41
CA GLU A 18 12.37 -3.08 8.02
C GLU A 18 10.88 -2.79 8.05
N GLN A 19 10.37 -2.20 9.14
CA GLN A 19 8.97 -1.81 9.23
C GLN A 19 8.59 -0.80 8.14
N ARG A 20 9.44 0.19 7.87
CA ARG A 20 9.21 1.16 6.79
C ARG A 20 9.21 0.49 5.41
N ALA A 21 10.13 -0.45 5.19
CA ALA A 21 10.23 -1.19 3.93
C ALA A 21 8.98 -2.07 3.71
N ILE A 22 8.47 -2.74 4.75
CA ILE A 22 7.24 -3.55 4.67
C ILE A 22 6.03 -2.66 4.35
N ALA A 23 5.87 -1.54 5.05
CA ALA A 23 4.76 -0.62 4.78
C ALA A 23 4.79 -0.09 3.34
N LEU A 24 5.99 0.25 2.88
CA LEU A 24 6.20 0.77 1.54
C LEU A 24 6.02 -0.30 0.46
N ALA A 25 6.44 -1.54 0.72
CA ALA A 25 6.17 -2.67 -0.14
C ALA A 25 4.66 -2.90 -0.30
N GLY A 26 3.87 -2.75 0.77
CA GLY A 26 2.40 -2.77 0.69
C GLY A 26 1.80 -1.69 -0.19
N LEU A 27 2.28 -0.47 -0.06
CA LEU A 27 1.87 0.63 -0.93
C LEU A 27 2.21 0.34 -2.40
N VAL A 28 3.45 -0.09 -2.64
CA VAL A 28 3.95 -0.41 -3.99
C VAL A 28 3.17 -1.57 -4.60
N GLN A 29 2.89 -2.64 -3.84
CA GLN A 29 2.12 -3.79 -4.31
C GLN A 29 0.73 -3.35 -4.77
N ALA A 30 0.01 -2.61 -3.93
CA ALA A 30 -1.34 -2.21 -4.22
C ALA A 30 -1.42 -1.32 -5.47
N ILE A 31 -0.50 -0.36 -5.60
CA ILE A 31 -0.46 0.55 -6.74
C ILE A 31 0.01 -0.16 -8.02
N HIS A 32 0.98 -1.06 -7.92
CA HIS A 32 1.45 -1.86 -9.06
C HIS A 32 0.31 -2.73 -9.62
N LEU A 33 -0.45 -3.42 -8.75
CA LEU A 33 -1.62 -4.20 -9.16
C LEU A 33 -2.70 -3.32 -9.83
N ALA A 34 -2.94 -2.13 -9.28
CA ALA A 34 -3.96 -1.22 -9.81
C ALA A 34 -3.57 -0.68 -11.20
N ILE A 35 -2.30 -0.35 -11.42
CA ILE A 35 -1.76 0.02 -12.74
C ILE A 35 -1.89 -1.16 -13.71
N ASN A 36 -1.45 -2.37 -13.32
CA ASN A 36 -1.53 -3.55 -14.18
C ASN A 36 -2.98 -3.86 -14.58
N GLY A 37 -3.92 -3.79 -13.64
CA GLY A 37 -5.33 -3.99 -13.94
C GLY A 37 -5.89 -2.93 -14.89
N ALA A 38 -5.50 -1.67 -14.74
CA ALA A 38 -5.92 -0.61 -15.65
C ALA A 38 -5.35 -0.80 -17.08
N HIS A 39 -4.15 -1.35 -17.21
CA HIS A 39 -3.49 -1.55 -18.52
C HIS A 39 -3.80 -2.88 -19.20
N THR A 40 -4.06 -3.94 -18.43
CA THR A 40 -4.15 -5.33 -18.94
C THR A 40 -5.44 -6.05 -18.54
N GLY A 41 -6.20 -5.51 -17.57
CA GLY A 41 -7.33 -6.20 -16.96
C GLY A 41 -6.96 -7.34 -16.01
N MET A 42 -5.66 -7.67 -15.88
CA MET A 42 -5.18 -8.78 -15.07
C MET A 42 -4.49 -8.29 -13.79
N MET A 43 -4.69 -9.03 -12.71
CA MET A 43 -4.07 -8.82 -11.40
C MET A 43 -3.74 -10.20 -10.80
N SER A 44 -2.61 -10.33 -10.10
CA SER A 44 -2.34 -11.53 -9.31
C SER A 44 -3.40 -11.64 -8.20
N GLN A 45 -4.19 -12.71 -8.22
CA GLN A 45 -5.29 -12.90 -7.27
C GLN A 45 -4.77 -12.95 -5.83
N ASP A 46 -3.74 -13.75 -5.56
CA ASP A 46 -3.13 -13.85 -4.22
C ASP A 46 -2.63 -12.49 -3.72
N SER A 47 -1.95 -11.73 -4.57
CA SER A 47 -1.41 -10.41 -4.18
C SER A 47 -2.54 -9.39 -3.96
N LEU A 48 -3.60 -9.45 -4.79
CA LEU A 48 -4.80 -8.63 -4.64
C LEU A 48 -5.49 -8.93 -3.31
N GLU A 49 -5.73 -10.21 -3.01
CA GLU A 49 -6.38 -10.66 -1.77
C GLU A 49 -5.59 -10.21 -0.54
N GLN A 50 -4.27 -10.43 -0.52
CA GLN A 50 -3.43 -10.02 0.61
C GLN A 50 -3.35 -8.50 0.77
N SER A 51 -3.27 -7.75 -0.35
CA SER A 51 -3.35 -6.30 -0.31
C SER A 51 -4.70 -5.82 0.23
N VAL A 52 -5.81 -6.41 -0.20
CA VAL A 52 -7.15 -5.99 0.25
C VAL A 52 -7.42 -6.41 1.70
N ARG A 53 -7.01 -7.62 2.12
CA ARG A 53 -7.09 -8.07 3.52
C ARG A 53 -6.44 -7.07 4.48
N SER A 54 -5.34 -6.44 4.08
CA SER A 54 -4.64 -5.44 4.90
C SER A 54 -5.55 -4.29 5.38
N VAL A 55 -6.61 -3.97 4.63
CA VAL A 55 -7.58 -2.92 4.97
C VAL A 55 -8.34 -3.27 6.25
N PHE A 56 -8.63 -4.55 6.47
CA PHE A 56 -9.43 -5.03 7.60
C PHE A 56 -8.60 -5.29 8.86
N VAL A 57 -7.27 -5.44 8.75
CA VAL A 57 -6.38 -5.63 9.90
C VAL A 57 -6.08 -4.27 10.55
N GLN A 58 -6.98 -3.78 11.40
CA GLN A 58 -6.87 -2.44 12.00
C GLN A 58 -5.94 -2.36 13.23
N SER A 59 -5.85 -3.43 14.02
CA SER A 59 -5.03 -3.48 15.24
C SER A 59 -4.04 -4.65 15.19
N PRO A 60 -3.02 -4.61 14.31
CA PRO A 60 -2.03 -5.67 14.20
C PRO A 60 -1.01 -5.63 15.36
N ASP A 61 -0.54 -6.80 15.78
CA ASP A 61 0.59 -6.95 16.71
C ASP A 61 1.93 -6.65 16.01
N SER A 62 1.99 -6.88 14.70
CA SER A 62 3.16 -6.53 13.88
C SER A 62 2.78 -6.03 12.49
N ILE A 63 3.62 -5.20 11.88
CA ILE A 63 3.34 -4.71 10.53
C ILE A 63 3.28 -5.82 9.48
N LEU A 64 3.97 -6.94 9.72
CA LEU A 64 4.02 -8.06 8.79
C LEU A 64 2.73 -8.89 8.83
N GLU A 65 2.07 -8.95 9.99
CA GLU A 65 0.76 -9.60 10.16
C GLU A 65 -0.30 -9.00 9.24
N VAL A 66 -0.24 -7.68 9.03
CA VAL A 66 -1.16 -6.96 8.14
C VAL A 66 -1.18 -7.52 6.71
N TYR A 67 -0.07 -8.12 6.28
CA TYR A 67 0.09 -8.67 4.93
C TYR A 67 0.17 -10.20 4.90
N GLY A 68 -0.18 -10.89 6.00
CA GLY A 68 -0.15 -12.36 6.06
C GLY A 68 1.27 -12.94 5.98
N GLY A 69 2.29 -12.20 6.43
CA GLY A 69 3.69 -12.63 6.33
C GLY A 69 4.44 -12.07 5.12
N THR A 70 5.72 -12.42 4.98
CA THR A 70 6.57 -11.98 3.86
C THR A 70 6.06 -12.47 2.50
N ARG A 71 5.36 -13.61 2.46
CA ARG A 71 4.79 -14.17 1.23
C ARG A 71 3.70 -13.27 0.66
N GLY A 72 2.80 -12.73 1.49
CA GLY A 72 1.70 -11.90 1.03
C GLY A 72 2.11 -10.51 0.53
N ILE A 73 3.35 -10.09 0.80
CA ILE A 73 3.93 -8.82 0.35
C ILE A 73 5.09 -8.95 -0.64
N ARG A 74 5.34 -10.17 -1.13
CA ARG A 74 6.50 -10.49 -1.98
C ARG A 74 6.52 -9.68 -3.28
N LEU A 75 5.38 -9.52 -3.94
CA LEU A 75 5.28 -8.73 -5.16
C LEU A 75 5.72 -7.28 -4.89
N GLY A 76 5.19 -6.68 -3.83
CA GLY A 76 5.56 -5.34 -3.39
C GLY A 76 7.05 -5.18 -3.10
N MET A 77 7.65 -6.15 -2.40
CA MET A 77 9.09 -6.13 -2.07
C MET A 77 9.96 -6.21 -3.33
N ASN A 78 9.61 -7.08 -4.27
CA ASN A 78 10.33 -7.22 -5.54
C ASN A 78 10.28 -5.93 -6.35
N VAL A 79 9.06 -5.39 -6.56
CA VAL A 79 8.86 -4.16 -7.33
C VAL A 79 9.53 -2.97 -6.63
N LEU A 80 9.47 -2.89 -5.30
CA LEU A 80 10.17 -1.84 -4.56
C LEU A 80 11.69 -1.97 -4.72
N SER A 81 12.25 -3.18 -4.65
CA SER A 81 13.68 -3.41 -4.87
C SER A 81 14.12 -2.93 -6.26
N GLU A 82 13.34 -3.24 -7.30
CA GLU A 82 13.56 -2.75 -8.68
C GLU A 82 13.54 -1.21 -8.74
N MET A 83 12.51 -0.57 -8.18
CA MET A 83 12.39 0.89 -8.11
C MET A 83 13.59 1.56 -7.41
N LEU A 84 14.11 0.92 -6.35
CA LEU A 84 15.22 1.44 -5.56
C LEU A 84 16.57 1.22 -6.24
N SER A 85 16.72 0.15 -7.03
CA SER A 85 17.94 -0.15 -7.79
C SER A 85 18.26 0.89 -8.87
N GLY A 86 17.27 1.71 -9.25
CA GLY A 86 17.43 2.71 -10.32
C GLY A 86 17.41 2.11 -11.72
N ASN A 87 17.24 0.79 -11.85
CA ASN A 87 16.93 0.14 -13.12
C ASN A 87 15.52 0.59 -13.57
N ARG A 88 15.32 0.79 -14.88
CA ARG A 88 13.99 1.05 -15.48
C ARG A 88 13.26 2.28 -14.89
N GLN A 89 13.99 3.34 -14.55
CA GLN A 89 13.42 4.56 -13.94
C GLN A 89 12.21 5.13 -14.70
N ASN A 90 12.22 5.10 -16.03
CA ASN A 90 11.10 5.59 -16.84
C ASN A 90 9.84 4.73 -16.67
N GLU A 91 9.99 3.42 -16.47
CA GLU A 91 8.85 2.50 -16.34
C GLU A 91 8.20 2.58 -14.97
N HIS A 92 8.97 2.91 -13.94
CA HIS A 92 8.46 3.07 -12.59
C HIS A 92 8.03 4.51 -12.27
N ALA A 93 8.12 5.43 -13.22
CA ALA A 93 7.77 6.84 -13.02
C ALA A 93 6.29 7.00 -12.62
N ASP A 94 5.38 6.30 -13.30
CA ASP A 94 3.95 6.33 -12.97
C ASP A 94 3.66 5.69 -11.61
N LEU A 95 4.29 4.56 -11.31
CA LEU A 95 4.19 3.90 -10.01
C LEU A 95 4.62 4.83 -8.88
N LEU A 96 5.78 5.47 -9.01
CA LEU A 96 6.26 6.45 -8.02
C LEU A 96 5.29 7.64 -7.89
N ARG A 97 4.80 8.17 -9.01
CA ARG A 97 3.84 9.28 -9.02
C ARG A 97 2.56 8.92 -8.26
N TYR A 98 2.00 7.74 -8.50
CA TYR A 98 0.79 7.28 -7.79
C TYR A 98 1.06 7.00 -6.30
N CYS A 99 2.20 6.39 -5.95
CA CYS A 99 2.59 6.23 -4.54
C CYS A 99 2.68 7.58 -3.82
N LEU A 100 3.30 8.59 -4.42
CA LEU A 100 3.37 9.95 -3.86
C LEU A 100 1.99 10.62 -3.76
N ALA A 101 1.10 10.39 -4.73
CA ALA A 101 -0.27 10.89 -4.69
C ALA A 101 -1.08 10.26 -3.53
N VAL A 102 -0.96 8.95 -3.31
CA VAL A 102 -1.58 8.26 -2.16
C VAL A 102 -1.05 8.81 -0.84
N MET A 103 0.26 9.01 -0.71
CA MET A 103 0.85 9.64 0.48
C MET A 103 0.43 11.11 0.65
N ALA A 104 -0.12 11.75 -0.38
CA ALA A 104 -0.75 13.07 -0.27
C ALA A 104 -2.18 13.02 0.19
N LEU A 105 -2.93 12.06 -0.33
CA LEU A 105 -4.28 11.80 0.09
C LEU A 105 -4.36 11.35 1.56
N GLU A 106 -3.46 10.47 2.01
CA GLU A 106 -3.38 10.03 3.43
C GLU A 106 -3.23 11.23 4.38
N ARG A 107 -2.29 12.14 4.08
CA ARG A 107 -2.06 13.34 4.91
C ARG A 107 -3.26 14.28 4.93
N LEU A 108 -4.03 14.31 3.86
CA LEU A 108 -5.28 15.07 3.80
C LEU A 108 -6.37 14.39 4.65
N LEU A 109 -6.54 13.07 4.53
CA LEU A 109 -7.49 12.29 5.31
C LEU A 109 -7.29 12.48 6.81
N ARG A 110 -6.03 12.54 7.27
CA ARG A 110 -5.69 12.86 8.66
C ARG A 110 -6.22 14.19 9.17
N ARG A 111 -6.52 15.14 8.28
CA ARG A 111 -7.10 16.45 8.61
C ARG A 111 -8.63 16.45 8.50
N LYS A 112 -9.25 15.30 8.19
CA LYS A 112 -10.68 15.12 7.98
C LYS A 112 -11.21 13.99 8.89
N PRO A 113 -11.29 14.22 10.22
CA PRO A 113 -11.69 13.18 11.18
C PRO A 113 -13.07 12.58 10.91
N GLY A 114 -14.01 13.36 10.37
CA GLY A 114 -15.32 12.84 9.95
C GLY A 114 -15.21 11.77 8.87
N VAL A 115 -14.41 12.01 7.82
CA VAL A 115 -14.18 11.04 6.73
C VAL A 115 -13.46 9.80 7.26
N LEU A 116 -12.48 9.96 8.16
CA LEU A 116 -11.81 8.82 8.78
C LEU A 116 -12.75 7.96 9.64
N THR A 117 -13.68 8.61 10.36
CA THR A 117 -14.69 7.91 11.17
C THR A 117 -15.63 7.10 10.27
N GLU A 118 -16.13 7.71 9.20
CA GLU A 118 -16.98 7.05 8.20
C GLU A 118 -16.25 5.88 7.52
N LEU A 119 -14.98 6.08 7.14
CA LEU A 119 -14.14 5.03 6.59
C LEU A 119 -13.95 3.85 7.55
N GLY A 120 -13.60 4.12 8.82
CA GLY A 120 -13.41 3.08 9.84
C GLY A 120 -14.68 2.26 10.04
N GLN A 121 -15.82 2.93 10.26
CA GLN A 121 -17.12 2.27 10.43
C GLN A 121 -17.52 1.45 9.21
N GLY A 122 -17.31 1.98 7.99
CA GLY A 122 -17.58 1.26 6.75
C GLY A 122 -16.70 0.02 6.59
N ILE A 123 -15.41 0.13 6.89
CA ILE A 123 -14.48 -1.01 6.85
C ILE A 123 -14.91 -2.09 7.84
N ASP A 124 -15.28 -1.72 9.08
CA ASP A 124 -15.72 -2.67 10.10
C ASP A 124 -17.01 -3.41 9.69
N GLN A 125 -17.98 -2.68 9.14
CA GLN A 125 -19.23 -3.26 8.66
C GLN A 125 -19.02 -4.22 7.48
N ILE A 126 -18.13 -3.87 6.54
CA ILE A 126 -17.78 -4.75 5.42
C ILE A 126 -17.05 -5.99 5.94
N GLY A 127 -16.05 -5.81 6.82
CA GLY A 127 -15.29 -6.93 7.39
C GLY A 127 -16.15 -7.89 8.23
N ALA A 128 -17.21 -7.41 8.88
CA ALA A 128 -18.16 -8.26 9.59
C ALA A 128 -19.12 -9.01 8.66
N ARG A 129 -19.37 -8.51 7.45
CA ARG A 129 -20.29 -9.10 6.48
C ARG A 129 -19.64 -10.14 5.58
N TYR A 130 -18.40 -9.90 5.16
CA TYR A 130 -17.68 -10.73 4.18
C TYR A 130 -16.54 -11.48 4.87
N ALA A 131 -16.60 -12.81 4.85
CA ALA A 131 -15.53 -13.67 5.39
C ALA A 131 -14.31 -13.74 4.45
N ASP A 132 -14.56 -13.65 3.15
CA ASP A 132 -13.57 -13.77 2.08
C ASP A 132 -13.49 -12.49 1.24
N ILE A 133 -12.40 -12.36 0.47
CA ILE A 133 -12.23 -11.26 -0.49
C ILE A 133 -12.74 -11.72 -1.87
N ASP A 134 -14.06 -11.76 -2.00
CA ASP A 134 -14.77 -12.05 -3.25
C ASP A 134 -15.14 -10.75 -4.01
N ASP A 135 -15.79 -10.90 -5.17
CA ASP A 135 -16.16 -9.75 -6.02
C ASP A 135 -17.19 -8.84 -5.32
N GLU A 136 -18.04 -9.38 -4.44
CA GLU A 136 -18.99 -8.64 -3.61
C GLU A 136 -18.29 -7.79 -2.54
N CYS A 137 -17.30 -8.35 -1.84
CA CYS A 137 -16.46 -7.63 -0.87
C CYS A 137 -15.69 -6.50 -1.57
N LEU A 138 -15.10 -6.79 -2.75
CA LEU A 138 -14.41 -5.80 -3.57
C LEU A 138 -15.34 -4.68 -4.03
N ALA A 139 -16.57 -5.00 -4.44
CA ALA A 139 -17.59 -4.02 -4.81
C ALA A 139 -17.99 -3.15 -3.60
N ALA A 140 -18.15 -3.74 -2.42
CA ALA A 140 -18.48 -3.00 -1.19
C ALA A 140 -17.37 -2.00 -0.82
N LEU A 141 -16.10 -2.41 -0.85
CA LEU A 141 -14.96 -1.52 -0.64
C LEU A 141 -14.86 -0.42 -1.70
N ALA A 142 -15.13 -0.77 -2.97
CA ALA A 142 -15.13 0.20 -4.05
C ALA A 142 -16.21 1.26 -3.91
N ASN A 143 -17.39 0.88 -3.41
CA ASN A 143 -18.48 1.80 -3.10
C ASN A 143 -18.13 2.70 -1.92
N LEU A 144 -17.54 2.15 -0.85
CA LEU A 144 -17.05 2.93 0.28
C LEU A 144 -16.01 3.96 -0.17
N TYR A 145 -15.04 3.56 -1.00
CA TYR A 145 -14.06 4.47 -1.61
C TYR A 145 -14.75 5.58 -2.41
N GLN A 146 -15.77 5.22 -3.20
CA GLN A 146 -16.52 6.18 -4.02
C GLN A 146 -17.26 7.21 -3.16
N GLN A 147 -17.89 6.79 -2.06
CA GLN A 147 -18.66 7.65 -1.16
C GLN A 147 -17.78 8.58 -0.32
N THR A 148 -16.56 8.15 0.02
CA THR A 148 -15.70 8.87 0.98
C THR A 148 -14.53 9.58 0.31
N ILE A 149 -13.65 8.82 -0.35
CA ILE A 149 -12.34 9.27 -0.80
C ILE A 149 -12.40 9.94 -2.17
N SER A 150 -13.30 9.51 -3.06
CA SER A 150 -13.32 9.97 -4.46
C SER A 150 -13.61 11.47 -4.65
N HIS A 151 -14.18 12.10 -3.62
CA HIS A 151 -14.52 13.51 -3.57
C HIS A 151 -13.37 14.40 -3.06
N LEU A 152 -12.27 13.80 -2.59
CA LEU A 152 -11.11 14.51 -2.05
C LEU A 152 -10.12 14.93 -3.14
N GLU A 153 -9.41 16.04 -2.91
CA GLU A 153 -8.34 16.51 -3.80
C GLU A 153 -6.97 16.45 -3.13
N PRO A 154 -5.93 15.94 -3.81
CA PRO A 154 -5.93 15.52 -5.21
C PRO A 154 -6.58 14.14 -5.43
N ARG A 155 -7.31 13.99 -6.55
CA ARG A 155 -7.91 12.72 -6.95
C ARG A 155 -6.86 11.79 -7.55
N ILE A 156 -6.86 10.53 -7.14
CA ILE A 156 -6.05 9.49 -7.77
C ILE A 156 -6.81 8.98 -9.00
N ARG A 157 -6.32 9.32 -10.20
CA ARG A 157 -6.85 8.83 -11.47
C ARG A 157 -5.82 7.91 -12.10
N ILE A 158 -6.07 6.61 -12.07
CA ILE A 158 -5.21 5.62 -12.70
C ILE A 158 -5.47 5.63 -14.21
N SER A 159 -4.46 6.02 -14.97
CA SER A 159 -4.44 5.89 -16.43
C SER A 159 -4.33 4.42 -16.85
N GLY A 160 -4.98 4.06 -17.96
CA GLY A 160 -5.01 2.70 -18.46
C GLY A 160 -5.75 2.61 -19.80
N ARG A 161 -6.04 1.40 -20.26
CA ARG A 161 -6.79 1.18 -21.50
C ARG A 161 -8.29 1.28 -21.24
N ARG A 162 -8.99 1.96 -22.14
CA ARG A 162 -10.43 2.26 -22.01
C ARG A 162 -11.29 1.01 -21.78
N ASN A 163 -11.05 -0.06 -22.54
CA ASN A 163 -11.78 -1.33 -22.43
C ASN A 163 -11.71 -1.94 -21.02
N HIS A 164 -10.57 -1.81 -20.31
CA HIS A 164 -10.44 -2.30 -18.94
C HIS A 164 -11.05 -1.34 -17.92
N LEU A 165 -10.93 -0.03 -18.15
CA LEU A 165 -11.51 0.99 -17.27
C LEU A 165 -13.04 1.12 -17.39
N GLU A 166 -13.65 0.59 -18.45
CA GLU A 166 -15.11 0.45 -18.60
C GLU A 166 -15.65 -0.83 -17.94
N ASN A 167 -14.79 -1.77 -17.56
CA ASN A 167 -15.20 -2.99 -16.86
C ASN A 167 -15.38 -2.72 -15.35
N GLY A 168 -16.62 -2.87 -14.86
CA GLY A 168 -16.98 -2.62 -13.46
C GLY A 168 -16.18 -3.45 -12.45
N ALA A 169 -15.91 -4.73 -12.74
CA ALA A 169 -15.13 -5.60 -11.85
C ALA A 169 -13.66 -5.13 -11.73
N VAL A 170 -13.05 -4.70 -12.84
CA VAL A 170 -11.69 -4.12 -12.84
C VAL A 170 -11.67 -2.83 -12.02
N ILE A 171 -12.68 -1.97 -12.18
CA ILE A 171 -12.81 -0.72 -11.41
C ILE A 171 -13.00 -0.98 -9.92
N HIS A 172 -13.80 -1.98 -9.54
CA HIS A 172 -13.97 -2.37 -8.14
C HIS A 172 -12.64 -2.81 -7.53
N ARG A 173 -11.90 -3.69 -8.21
CA ARG A 173 -10.57 -4.13 -7.78
C ARG A 173 -9.59 -2.98 -7.66
N ILE A 174 -9.55 -2.06 -8.64
CA ILE A 174 -8.70 -0.86 -8.57
C ILE A 174 -9.03 -0.01 -7.35
N ARG A 175 -10.31 0.26 -7.07
CA ARG A 175 -10.71 1.09 -5.91
C ARG A 175 -10.41 0.40 -4.58
N ALA A 176 -10.64 -0.92 -4.49
CA ALA A 176 -10.26 -1.70 -3.32
C ALA A 176 -8.72 -1.70 -3.09
N LEU A 177 -7.93 -1.79 -4.17
CA LEU A 177 -6.47 -1.63 -4.08
C LEU A 177 -6.06 -0.21 -3.67
N LEU A 178 -6.78 0.84 -4.08
CA LEU A 178 -6.51 2.19 -3.60
C LEU A 178 -6.80 2.34 -2.10
N MET A 179 -7.81 1.66 -1.57
CA MET A 179 -8.04 1.55 -0.12
C MET A 179 -6.84 0.90 0.59
N ALA A 180 -6.36 -0.23 0.05
CA ALA A 180 -5.16 -0.91 0.56
C ALA A 180 -3.91 -0.02 0.51
N ALA A 181 -3.74 0.74 -0.58
CA ALA A 181 -2.64 1.68 -0.73
C ALA A 181 -2.69 2.80 0.32
N ILE A 182 -3.88 3.35 0.61
CA ILE A 182 -4.07 4.36 1.66
C ILE A 182 -3.75 3.77 3.03
N ARG A 183 -4.24 2.56 3.33
CA ARG A 183 -3.92 1.82 4.57
C ARG A 183 -2.41 1.63 4.73
N ALA A 184 -1.71 1.23 3.68
CA ALA A 184 -0.26 1.08 3.67
C ALA A 184 0.47 2.41 3.87
N ALA A 185 -0.03 3.50 3.30
CA ALA A 185 0.50 4.85 3.56
C ALA A 185 0.30 5.30 5.01
N VAL A 186 -0.83 4.95 5.64
CA VAL A 186 -1.07 5.18 7.07
C VAL A 186 -0.07 4.40 7.91
N LEU A 187 0.14 3.11 7.64
CA LEU A 187 1.16 2.29 8.33
C LEU A 187 2.55 2.90 8.21
N TRP A 188 2.91 3.28 6.99
CA TRP A 188 4.21 3.86 6.72
C TRP A 188 4.41 5.15 7.52
N HIS A 189 3.37 5.99 7.64
CA HIS A 189 3.43 7.16 8.49
C HIS A 189 3.57 6.80 9.98
N GLN A 190 2.82 5.81 10.47
CA GLN A 190 2.86 5.34 11.87
C GLN A 190 4.25 4.84 12.27
N VAL A 191 4.98 4.19 11.36
CA VAL A 191 6.36 3.72 11.59
C VAL A 191 7.44 4.79 11.29
N GLY A 192 7.02 6.06 11.22
CA GLY A 192 7.92 7.22 11.07
C GLY A 192 8.37 7.50 9.64
N GLY A 193 7.68 6.94 8.65
CA GLY A 193 7.92 7.15 7.22
C GLY A 193 7.70 8.60 6.77
N ARG A 194 8.54 9.08 5.84
CA ARG A 194 8.50 10.43 5.27
C ARG A 194 8.74 10.41 3.76
N ARG A 195 8.04 11.27 3.00
CA ARG A 195 8.10 11.31 1.52
C ARG A 195 9.51 11.41 0.95
N TRP A 196 10.37 12.19 1.57
CA TRP A 196 11.76 12.34 1.10
C TRP A 196 12.57 11.05 1.24
N GLN A 197 12.20 10.13 2.14
CA GLN A 197 12.90 8.85 2.31
C GLN A 197 12.77 7.97 1.06
N LEU A 198 11.65 8.06 0.33
CA LEU A 198 11.49 7.37 -0.96
C LEU A 198 12.55 7.78 -1.99
N LEU A 199 12.97 9.04 -1.95
CA LEU A 199 13.92 9.61 -2.91
C LEU A 199 15.37 9.51 -2.42
N LEU A 200 15.59 9.66 -1.11
CA LEU A 200 16.93 9.85 -0.52
C LEU A 200 17.42 8.68 0.35
N SER A 201 16.56 7.73 0.74
CA SER A 201 16.91 6.64 1.65
C SER A 201 16.98 5.27 0.96
N ARG A 202 17.32 5.25 -0.33
CA ARG A 202 17.31 4.03 -1.17
C ARG A 202 18.15 2.89 -0.59
N GLY A 203 19.39 3.17 -0.19
CA GLY A 203 20.30 2.14 0.35
C GLY A 203 19.89 1.57 1.71
N ALA A 204 19.19 2.34 2.55
CA ALA A 204 18.66 1.83 3.83
C ALA A 204 17.47 0.88 3.59
N MET A 205 16.58 1.24 2.67
CA MET A 205 15.44 0.39 2.31
C MET A 205 15.88 -0.88 1.57
N GLN A 206 16.87 -0.82 0.69
CA GLN A 206 17.40 -2.00 0.02
C GLN A 206 18.00 -3.01 1.01
N ARG A 207 18.78 -2.55 1.99
CA ARG A 207 19.32 -3.43 3.04
C ARG A 207 18.20 -4.06 3.87
N ALA A 208 17.21 -3.27 4.27
CA ALA A 208 16.05 -3.76 5.01
C ALA A 208 15.26 -4.82 4.23
N LEU A 209 15.06 -4.63 2.92
CA LEU A 209 14.41 -5.64 2.08
C LEU A 209 15.23 -6.94 1.99
N GLY A 210 16.56 -6.85 1.93
CA GLY A 210 17.45 -8.02 1.90
C GLY A 210 17.42 -8.87 3.17
N HIS A 211 16.93 -8.35 4.29
CA HIS A 211 16.73 -9.15 5.51
C HIS A 211 15.39 -9.91 5.51
N LEU A 212 14.45 -9.52 4.65
CA LEU A 212 13.08 -10.07 4.59
C LEU A 212 12.92 -11.17 3.53
N SER A 213 13.94 -11.36 2.68
CA SER A 213 13.99 -12.32 1.57
C SER A 213 14.41 -13.72 1.98
#